data_AF-A0A8X7NMS6-F1
#
_entry.id   AF-A0A8X7NMS6-F1
#
_cell.length_a   1.000
_cell.length_b   1.000
_cell.length_c   1.000
_cell.angle_alpha   90.00
_cell.angle_beta   90.00
_cell.angle_gamma   90.00
#
_symmetry.space_group_name_H-M   'P 1'
#
loop_
_entity.id
_entity.type
_entity.pdbx_description
1 polymer ?
#
loop_
_entity_poly.entity_id
_entity_poly.type
_entity_poly.pdbx_seq_one_letter_code
_entity_poly.pdbx_strand_id
1 'polypeptide(L)'
;MGSNTSKPETKVFTPTTPVDFSSTFLSQLEQSPESDYSRAQYTEKYIQDRVAQELQKLEQQTIKKFKQTTNDAIANDKSDSSKSKLSVAESSAKIAKLTQLLQENAKLEQVDITPQVKDSREQVIKCLKDNQGKSLNCWDEVETFRTLVRNL
;
A
#
# COMPACT_ATOMS: atom_id res chain seq x y z
N MET A 1 20.51 -40.27 -66.86
CA MET A 1 19.37 -40.97 -66.23
C MET A 1 19.49 -40.74 -64.73
N GLY A 2 18.55 -40.22 -63.95
CA GLY A 2 17.22 -39.63 -64.15
C GLY A 2 16.78 -39.17 -62.76
N SER A 3 16.37 -37.91 -62.62
CA SER A 3 15.97 -37.30 -61.35
C SER A 3 14.51 -36.88 -61.45
N ASN A 4 13.61 -37.71 -60.89
CA ASN A 4 12.20 -37.36 -60.71
C ASN A 4 12.03 -36.67 -59.36
N THR A 5 11.69 -35.38 -59.37
CA THR A 5 11.27 -34.62 -58.19
C THR A 5 9.74 -34.71 -58.06
N SER A 6 9.27 -35.21 -56.92
CA SER A 6 7.84 -35.37 -56.63
C SER A 6 7.17 -34.01 -56.36
N LYS A 7 6.19 -33.61 -57.16
CA LYS A 7 5.31 -32.46 -56.88
C LYS A 7 4.28 -32.83 -55.80
N PRO A 8 3.95 -31.92 -54.85
CA PRO A 8 2.84 -32.15 -53.94
C PRO A 8 1.50 -31.92 -54.66
N GLU A 9 0.67 -32.95 -54.76
CA GLU A 9 -0.69 -32.86 -55.30
C GLU A 9 -1.66 -32.35 -54.23
N THR A 10 -2.33 -31.23 -54.49
CA THR A 10 -3.43 -30.73 -53.67
C THR A 10 -4.68 -31.57 -53.94
N LYS A 11 -5.09 -32.40 -52.97
CA LYS A 11 -6.33 -33.17 -53.07
C LYS A 11 -7.53 -32.25 -52.86
N VAL A 12 -8.22 -31.90 -53.95
CA VAL A 12 -9.50 -31.19 -53.91
C VAL A 12 -10.59 -32.25 -53.75
N PHE A 13 -11.24 -32.28 -52.58
CA PHE A 13 -12.40 -33.13 -52.34
C PHE A 13 -13.66 -32.41 -52.85
N THR A 14 -14.23 -32.87 -53.95
CA THR A 14 -15.57 -32.46 -54.37
C THR A 14 -16.60 -33.38 -53.70
N PRO A 15 -17.69 -32.83 -53.14
CA PRO A 15 -18.73 -33.66 -52.54
C PRO A 15 -19.41 -34.53 -53.60
N THR A 16 -19.65 -35.80 -53.26
CA THR A 16 -20.20 -36.84 -54.14
C THR A 16 -21.70 -36.67 -54.46
N THR A 17 -22.34 -35.63 -53.95
CA THR A 17 -23.76 -35.33 -54.19
C THR A 17 -23.90 -33.87 -54.66
N PRO A 18 -24.69 -33.60 -55.72
CA PRO A 18 -24.99 -32.23 -56.13
C PRO A 18 -25.72 -31.51 -54.99
N VAL A 19 -25.13 -30.43 -54.49
CA VAL A 19 -25.80 -29.52 -53.56
C VAL A 19 -26.65 -28.57 -54.40
N ASP A 20 -27.90 -28.96 -54.64
CA ASP A 20 -28.87 -28.11 -55.35
C ASP A 20 -29.49 -27.13 -54.35
N PHE A 21 -29.13 -25.86 -54.48
CA PHE A 21 -29.79 -24.78 -53.76
C PHE A 21 -31.04 -24.33 -54.51
N SER A 22 -32.12 -23.98 -53.80
CA SER A 22 -33.29 -23.42 -54.46
C SER A 22 -32.95 -22.07 -55.10
N SER A 23 -33.49 -21.79 -56.28
CA SER A 23 -33.35 -20.49 -56.94
C SER A 23 -33.80 -19.33 -56.05
N THR A 24 -34.82 -19.57 -55.23
CA THR A 24 -35.32 -18.62 -54.23
C THR A 24 -34.28 -18.29 -53.16
N PHE A 25 -33.48 -19.26 -52.72
CA PHE A 25 -32.44 -19.06 -51.73
C PHE A 25 -31.23 -18.32 -52.32
N LEU A 26 -30.85 -18.66 -53.56
CA LEU A 26 -29.80 -17.95 -54.28
C LEU A 26 -30.20 -16.49 -54.54
N SER A 27 -31.43 -16.23 -54.98
CA SER A 27 -31.94 -14.87 -55.11
C SER A 27 -31.97 -14.13 -53.78
N GLN A 28 -32.29 -14.79 -52.66
CA GLN A 28 -32.22 -14.15 -51.34
C GLN A 28 -30.79 -13.81 -50.92
N LEU A 29 -29.82 -14.68 -51.21
CA LEU A 29 -28.41 -14.42 -50.94
C LEU A 29 -27.85 -13.29 -51.82
N GLU A 30 -28.23 -13.26 -53.09
CA GLU A 30 -27.78 -12.25 -54.07
C GLU A 30 -28.46 -10.89 -53.86
N GLN A 31 -29.74 -10.90 -53.47
CA GLN A 31 -30.51 -9.71 -53.13
C GLN A 31 -30.27 -9.24 -51.69
N SER A 32 -29.58 -10.03 -50.84
CA SER A 32 -29.27 -9.63 -49.47
C SER A 32 -28.29 -8.45 -49.49
N PRO A 33 -28.69 -7.25 -49.03
CA PRO A 33 -27.76 -6.15 -48.87
C PRO A 33 -26.84 -6.35 -47.66
N GLU A 34 -27.10 -7.39 -46.86
CA GLU A 34 -26.37 -7.68 -45.64
C GLU A 34 -25.04 -8.38 -45.98
N SER A 35 -23.98 -7.59 -46.18
CA SER A 35 -22.61 -8.08 -46.25
C SER A 35 -22.07 -8.48 -44.86
N ASP A 36 -20.94 -9.17 -44.81
CA ASP A 36 -20.27 -9.49 -43.54
C ASP A 36 -19.96 -8.24 -42.71
N TYR A 37 -19.75 -7.10 -43.36
CA TYR A 37 -19.59 -5.80 -42.71
C TYR A 37 -20.85 -5.35 -41.95
N SER A 38 -22.03 -5.41 -42.59
CA SER A 38 -23.30 -5.04 -41.94
C SER A 38 -23.63 -5.92 -40.73
N ARG A 39 -23.37 -7.23 -40.83
CA ARG A 39 -23.48 -8.18 -39.71
C ARG A 39 -22.53 -7.81 -38.57
N ALA A 40 -21.26 -7.50 -38.88
CA ALA A 40 -20.30 -7.09 -37.87
C ALA A 40 -20.74 -5.81 -37.14
N GLN A 41 -21.21 -4.81 -37.87
CA GLN A 41 -21.73 -3.55 -37.29
C GLN A 41 -22.94 -3.79 -36.39
N TYR A 42 -23.88 -4.65 -36.81
CA TYR A 42 -25.04 -5.00 -35.99
C TYR A 42 -24.62 -5.70 -34.69
N THR A 43 -23.68 -6.64 -34.77
CA THR A 43 -23.17 -7.34 -33.59
C THR A 43 -22.44 -6.39 -32.64
N GLU A 44 -21.64 -5.47 -33.16
CA GLU A 44 -20.94 -4.48 -32.35
C GLU A 44 -21.92 -3.55 -31.64
N LYS A 45 -22.93 -3.05 -32.34
CA LYS A 45 -24.00 -2.24 -31.73
C LYS A 45 -24.73 -3.00 -30.62
N TYR A 46 -25.10 -4.26 -30.85
CA TYR A 46 -25.76 -5.07 -29.84
C TYR A 46 -24.89 -5.26 -28.58
N ILE A 47 -23.58 -5.45 -28.77
CA ILE A 47 -22.63 -5.54 -27.65
C ILE A 47 -22.56 -4.21 -26.89
N GLN A 48 -22.47 -3.08 -27.60
CA GLN A 48 -22.47 -1.75 -26.98
C GLN A 48 -23.74 -1.51 -26.16
N ASP A 49 -24.91 -1.84 -26.71
CA ASP A 49 -26.20 -1.70 -26.01
C ASP A 49 -26.25 -2.56 -24.74
N ARG A 50 -25.74 -3.80 -24.79
CA ARG A 50 -25.65 -4.68 -23.62
C ARG A 50 -24.72 -4.13 -22.54
N VAL A 51 -23.54 -3.65 -22.94
CA VAL A 51 -22.58 -3.06 -22.00
C VAL A 51 -23.17 -1.81 -21.35
N ALA A 52 -23.84 -0.94 -22.13
CA ALA A 52 -24.50 0.24 -21.59
C ALA A 52 -25.60 -0.11 -20.57
N GLN A 53 -26.41 -1.14 -20.85
CA GLN A 53 -27.44 -1.63 -19.91
C GLN A 53 -26.82 -2.14 -18.59
N GLU A 54 -25.74 -2.92 -18.66
CA GLU A 54 -25.07 -3.43 -17.46
C GLU A 54 -24.38 -2.30 -16.67
N LEU A 55 -23.76 -1.33 -17.34
CA LEU A 55 -23.17 -0.16 -16.68
C LEU A 55 -24.23 0.66 -15.94
N GLN A 56 -25.37 0.95 -16.58
CA GLN A 56 -26.46 1.68 -15.93
C GLN A 56 -26.99 0.94 -14.68
N LYS A 57 -27.07 -0.39 -14.75
CA LYS A 57 -27.47 -1.22 -13.60
C LYS A 57 -26.44 -1.16 -12.48
N LEU A 58 -25.15 -1.22 -12.80
CA LEU A 58 -24.08 -1.07 -11.81
C LEU A 58 -24.09 0.30 -11.17
N GLU A 59 -24.29 1.38 -11.92
CA GLU A 59 -24.42 2.74 -11.39
C GLU A 59 -25.57 2.88 -10.39
N GLN A 60 -26.75 2.33 -10.71
CA GLN A 60 -27.88 2.34 -9.79
C GLN A 60 -27.57 1.55 -8.51
N GLN A 61 -26.89 0.41 -8.64
CA GLN A 61 -26.48 -0.40 -7.49
C GLN A 61 -25.42 0.30 -6.64
N THR A 62 -24.45 0.97 -7.24
CA THR A 62 -23.41 1.72 -6.51
C THR A 62 -24.01 2.91 -5.80
N ILE A 63 -24.91 3.67 -6.43
CA ILE A 63 -25.64 4.77 -5.78
C ILE A 63 -26.46 4.25 -4.60
N LYS A 64 -27.18 3.13 -4.77
CA LYS A 64 -27.96 2.52 -3.68
C LYS A 64 -27.05 2.07 -2.53
N LYS A 65 -25.97 1.35 -2.82
CA LYS A 65 -24.99 0.91 -1.81
C LYS A 65 -24.35 2.09 -1.12
N PHE A 66 -23.93 3.12 -1.86
CA PHE A 66 -23.36 4.34 -1.29
C PHE A 66 -24.34 5.01 -0.34
N LYS A 67 -25.59 5.25 -0.77
CA LYS A 67 -26.64 5.80 0.11
C LYS A 67 -26.87 4.95 1.35
N GLN A 68 -26.89 3.62 1.22
CA GLN A 68 -27.02 2.71 2.35
C GLN A 68 -25.84 2.83 3.29
N THR A 69 -24.60 2.64 2.82
CA THR A 69 -23.39 2.74 3.64
C THR A 69 -23.25 4.12 4.28
N THR A 70 -23.58 5.21 3.57
CA THR A 70 -23.57 6.56 4.14
C THR A 70 -24.63 6.72 5.21
N ASN A 71 -25.87 6.28 4.98
CA ASN A 71 -26.93 6.33 5.99
C ASN A 71 -26.60 5.46 7.20
N ASP A 72 -26.06 4.26 6.97
CA ASP A 72 -25.62 3.33 8.02
C ASP A 72 -24.45 3.92 8.81
N ALA A 73 -23.48 4.56 8.14
CA ALA A 73 -22.38 5.25 8.82
C ALA A 73 -22.91 6.41 9.68
N ILE A 74 -23.84 7.22 9.16
CA ILE A 74 -24.46 8.33 9.90
C ILE A 74 -25.32 7.83 11.06
N ALA A 75 -26.04 6.71 10.89
CA ALA A 75 -26.86 6.10 11.93
C ALA A 75 -26.01 5.41 13.00
N ASN A 76 -24.96 4.69 12.60
CA ASN A 76 -24.01 4.04 13.50
C ASN A 76 -23.12 5.05 14.23
N ASP A 77 -22.95 6.27 13.71
CA ASP A 77 -22.31 7.37 14.46
C ASP A 77 -23.14 7.75 15.71
N LYS A 78 -24.45 7.47 15.72
CA LYS A 78 -25.36 7.67 16.87
C LYS A 78 -25.53 6.44 17.76
N SER A 79 -25.29 5.22 17.27
CA SER A 79 -25.55 3.99 18.04
C SER A 79 -24.31 3.21 18.48
N ASP A 80 -23.11 3.54 17.98
CA ASP A 80 -21.91 2.75 18.27
C ASP A 80 -20.78 3.60 18.89
N SER A 81 -20.96 3.94 20.16
CA SER A 81 -19.93 4.45 21.07
C SER A 81 -18.93 3.38 21.48
N SER A 82 -18.72 2.29 20.72
CA SER A 82 -18.04 1.12 21.26
C SER A 82 -16.98 0.42 20.42
N LYS A 83 -16.69 0.78 19.16
CA LYS A 83 -15.65 0.03 18.42
C LYS A 83 -14.60 0.72 17.56
N SER A 84 -14.70 1.99 17.19
CA SER A 84 -13.56 2.65 16.50
C SER A 84 -13.67 4.16 16.37
N LYS A 85 -14.09 4.87 17.42
CA LYS A 85 -13.88 6.32 17.47
C LYS A 85 -12.58 6.55 18.23
N LEU A 86 -11.51 6.87 17.52
CA LEU A 86 -10.44 7.69 18.08
C LEU A 86 -11.11 9.02 18.48
N SER A 87 -11.74 9.04 19.65
CA SER A 87 -12.37 10.22 20.19
C SER A 87 -11.27 11.23 20.45
N VAL A 88 -11.47 12.48 20.05
CA VAL A 88 -10.54 13.58 20.32
C VAL A 88 -10.16 13.62 21.81
N ALA A 89 -11.11 13.26 22.68
CA ALA A 89 -10.89 13.13 24.12
C ALA A 89 -9.97 11.97 24.52
N GLU A 90 -10.05 10.83 23.85
CA GLU A 90 -9.15 9.70 24.12
C GLU A 90 -7.74 9.96 23.57
N SER A 91 -7.63 10.59 22.39
CA SER A 91 -6.35 11.03 21.87
C SER A 91 -5.71 12.10 22.74
N SER A 92 -6.49 13.07 23.25
CA SER A 92 -5.95 14.10 24.14
C SER A 92 -5.52 13.52 25.49
N ALA A 93 -6.26 12.56 26.04
CA ALA A 93 -5.87 11.83 27.25
C ALA A 93 -4.56 11.03 27.04
N LYS A 94 -4.41 10.34 25.90
CA LYS A 94 -3.18 9.60 25.57
C LYS A 94 -1.98 10.55 25.36
N ILE A 95 -2.19 11.68 24.68
CA ILE A 95 -1.15 12.70 24.49
C ILE A 95 -0.72 13.28 25.83
N ALA A 96 -1.66 13.65 26.70
CA ALA A 96 -1.35 14.17 28.04
C ALA A 96 -0.52 13.17 28.86
N LYS A 97 -0.89 11.89 28.84
CA LYS A 97 -0.15 10.82 29.52
C LYS A 97 1.27 10.64 28.96
N LEU A 98 1.44 10.70 27.64
CA LEU A 98 2.76 10.60 27.01
C LEU A 98 3.65 11.80 27.38
N THR A 99 3.09 13.01 27.35
CA THR A 99 3.81 14.23 27.75
C THR A 99 4.28 14.16 29.21
N GLN A 100 3.44 13.64 30.11
CA GLN A 100 3.82 13.46 31.51
C GLN A 100 4.97 12.45 31.66
N LEU A 101 4.90 11.30 30.98
CA LEU A 101 5.98 10.30 31.00
C LEU A 101 7.30 10.87 30.44
N LEU A 102 7.25 11.67 29.38
CA LEU A 102 8.45 12.32 28.85
C LEU A 102 9.03 13.35 29.82
N GLN A 103 8.18 14.12 30.52
CA GLN A 103 8.64 15.05 31.56
C GLN A 103 9.25 14.33 32.76
N GLU A 104 8.69 13.19 33.17
CA GLU A 104 9.24 12.35 34.25
C GLU A 104 10.59 11.76 33.84
N ASN A 105 10.71 11.24 32.61
CA ASN A 105 11.99 10.71 32.10
C ASN A 105 13.05 11.80 31.90
N ALA A 106 12.67 13.00 31.46
CA ALA A 106 13.60 14.12 31.34
C ALA A 106 14.18 14.56 32.70
N LYS A 107 13.44 14.38 33.81
CA LYS A 107 13.98 14.58 35.17
C LYS A 107 14.99 13.50 35.57
N LEU A 108 14.85 12.29 35.04
CA LEU A 108 15.81 11.20 35.28
C LEU A 108 17.09 11.36 34.43
N GLU A 109 17.02 12.07 33.31
CA GLU A 109 18.19 12.40 32.48
C GLU A 109 19.09 13.45 33.13
N GLN A 110 18.56 14.23 34.08
CA GLN A 110 19.37 14.94 35.08
C GLN A 110 19.88 13.93 36.11
N VAL A 111 20.83 13.09 35.71
CA VAL A 111 21.79 12.52 36.67
C VAL A 111 22.50 13.72 37.28
N ASP A 112 22.05 14.13 38.45
CA ASP A 112 22.59 15.26 39.18
C ASP A 112 23.97 14.85 39.68
N ILE A 113 24.97 14.96 38.79
CA ILE A 113 26.38 14.75 39.13
C ILE A 113 26.65 15.77 40.23
N THR A 114 26.71 15.27 41.47
CA THR A 114 26.88 16.08 42.67
C THR A 114 28.03 17.06 42.43
N PRO A 115 27.91 18.34 42.84
CA PRO A 115 28.96 19.33 42.61
C PRO A 115 30.36 18.85 43.03
N GLN A 116 30.47 18.06 44.11
CA GLN A 116 31.72 17.41 44.52
C GLN A 116 32.38 16.53 43.45
N VAL A 117 31.60 15.84 42.62
CA VAL A 117 32.12 14.95 41.56
C VAL A 117 32.62 15.79 40.38
N LYS A 118 32.00 16.95 40.12
CA LYS A 118 32.49 17.92 39.12
C LYS A 118 33.79 18.58 39.59
N ASP A 119 33.84 19.00 40.85
CA ASP A 119 35.02 19.66 41.43
C ASP A 119 36.22 18.70 41.50
N SER A 120 36.02 17.46 41.93
CA SER A 120 37.08 16.44 41.94
C SER A 120 37.56 16.08 40.53
N ARG A 121 36.67 16.04 39.53
CA ARG A 121 37.05 15.89 38.12
C ARG A 121 37.94 17.05 37.66
N GLU A 122 37.60 18.29 38.01
CA GLU A 122 38.41 19.46 37.66
C GLU A 122 39.78 19.44 38.33
N GLN A 123 39.87 18.97 39.58
CA GLN A 123 41.15 18.79 40.29
C GLN A 123 42.05 17.76 39.63
N VAL A 124 41.50 16.61 39.21
CA VAL A 124 42.25 15.60 38.42
C VAL A 124 42.75 16.20 37.11
N ILE A 125 41.88 16.90 36.38
CA ILE A 125 42.25 17.54 35.10
C ILE A 125 43.35 18.58 35.31
N LYS A 126 43.26 19.37 36.39
CA LYS A 126 44.27 20.38 36.73
C LYS A 126 45.61 19.73 37.07
N CYS A 127 45.64 18.73 37.95
CA CYS A 127 46.87 18.03 38.30
C CYS A 127 47.53 17.38 37.08
N LEU A 128 46.76 16.73 36.20
CA LEU A 128 47.28 16.11 34.98
C LEU A 128 47.80 17.14 33.96
N LYS A 129 47.20 18.34 33.90
CA LYS A 129 47.70 19.44 33.07
C LYS A 129 48.98 20.05 33.63
N ASP A 130 49.10 20.14 34.95
CA ASP A 130 50.31 20.66 35.61
C ASP A 130 51.46 19.64 35.56
N ASN A 131 51.15 18.34 35.51
CA ASN A 131 52.09 17.22 35.43
C ASN A 131 52.05 16.49 34.08
N GLN A 132 52.00 17.23 32.97
CA GLN A 132 51.98 16.63 31.63
C GLN A 132 53.13 15.63 31.42
N GLY A 133 52.80 14.41 31.00
CA GLY A 133 53.75 13.32 30.78
C GLY A 133 54.21 12.57 32.06
N LYS A 134 53.70 12.93 33.25
CA LYS A 134 54.02 12.28 34.53
C LYS A 134 52.75 11.88 35.29
N SER A 135 52.04 10.88 34.77
CA SER A 135 50.72 10.46 35.24
C SER A 135 50.65 9.91 36.68
N LEU A 136 51.79 9.48 37.25
CA LEU A 136 51.85 8.92 38.60
C LEU A 136 51.73 9.98 39.73
N ASN A 137 51.87 11.27 39.41
CA ASN A 137 51.87 12.34 40.41
C ASN A 137 50.47 12.78 40.89
N CYS A 138 49.40 12.29 40.26
CA CYS A 138 48.03 12.74 40.50
C CYS A 138 47.10 11.61 41.00
N TRP A 139 47.68 10.60 41.64
CA TRP A 139 46.96 9.37 42.01
C TRP A 139 45.95 9.60 43.13
N ASP A 140 46.26 10.50 44.07
CA ASP A 140 45.39 10.85 45.19
C ASP A 140 44.10 11.54 44.70
N GLU A 141 44.20 12.46 43.75
CA GLU A 141 43.06 13.13 43.12
C GLU A 141 42.21 12.14 42.30
N VAL A 142 42.85 11.17 41.64
CA VAL A 142 42.14 10.12 40.89
C VAL A 142 41.40 9.16 41.83
N GLU A 143 41.98 8.83 42.98
CA GLU A 143 41.34 7.95 43.97
C GLU A 143 40.14 8.62 44.65
N THR A 144 40.26 9.91 44.99
CA THR A 144 39.14 10.70 45.50
C THR A 144 38.02 10.83 44.47
N PHE A 145 38.32 11.10 43.20
CA PHE A 145 37.32 11.07 42.14
C PHE A 145 36.66 9.68 41.98
N ARG A 146 37.46 8.61 42.01
CA ARG A 146 36.96 7.23 41.86
C ARG A 146 36.03 6.81 43.00
N THR A 147 36.34 7.20 44.23
CA THR A 147 35.48 6.91 45.40
C THR A 147 34.18 7.69 45.34
N LEU A 148 34.22 8.98 44.98
CA LEU A 148 33.02 9.80 44.79
C LEU A 148 32.12 9.26 43.66
N VAL A 149 32.70 8.81 42.55
CA VAL A 149 31.93 8.20 41.44
C VAL A 149 31.37 6.82 41.79
N ARG A 150 32.04 6.05 42.64
CA ARG A 150 31.52 4.75 43.11
C ARG A 150 30.34 4.90 44.08
N ASN A 151 30.25 6.04 44.77
CA ASN A 151 29.23 6.34 45.77
C ASN A 151 28.06 7.17 45.22
N LEU A 152 28.09 7.54 43.93
CA LEU A 152 26.96 8.07 43.15
C LEU A 152 26.02 6.95 42.74
#